data_AF-A0A9R0X8Q6-F1
#
_entry.id   AF-A0A9R0X8Q6-F1
#
_cell.length_a   1.000
_cell.length_b   1.000
_cell.length_c   1.000
_cell.angle_alpha   90.00
_cell.angle_beta   90.00
_cell.angle_gamma   90.00
#
_symmetry.space_group_name_H-M   'P 1'
#
loop_
_entity.id
_entity.type
_entity.pdbx_description
1 polymer ?
#
loop_
_entity_poly.entity_id
_entity_poly.type
_entity_poly.pdbx_seq_one_letter_code
_entity_poly.pdbx_strand_id
1 'polypeptide(L)'
;MPMDTPPPRGAALSDDDRLLVAHCAALSFPSASRSPTSAASASFQVHHASHPYPCAAFVFQPTWSAAGWMPSSPDAGGRAPFGDAEVDPALFPSLRSVGSGVPARASAAFVAAFRGLLDGSPLQTEVSKAVAEEKRVVFTGHSSGGSIATLAAIWFLENCTRRGSVNQAQPFCVTFGAPLVGDNVFNHAVRREGWSQCILHFIMPLDIIPRIPLAPLESSREQIQSVLDWLSPHSPNFSPVGNSLVIPEFYETLLRSTLSIASYEACSFMGCTSSILGTLTSFIELSPYRPCGTYLFLTSTEQLIILTNSDAVLQLLFYCLQLDPQQQLLDAAARSLSAHWEYESIKQNVMQEIVCVDYLRAISSSLPGRQMNGTAIGGLELSKEAMLSLAAAAQWEKQREINQAKIDANCSKIQEALKSLNEYKRTCELHEVSYYDSFKLQREVHDFNSNVRRLELAGLWDEIIEMLRRRELPDAFEGREEWVNLGTSYRRLVEPLDIANYYRHSKNEDTGSYLSKGRPRRYKYTQKWREQLHRIPLGSSLESCFWAMSEELQAEMINGKSFEDLKDRVGKLESDALGWFTSGNLGRDVFLSSSSFVIWWKTLPEQHRSASCIARLVPS
;
A
#
# COMPACT_ATOMS: atom_id res chain seq x y z
N MET A 1 7.30 26.71 11.44
CA MET A 1 8.63 26.04 11.47
C MET A 1 8.42 24.66 10.91
N PRO A 2 9.17 24.23 9.88
CA PRO A 2 9.04 22.87 9.40
C PRO A 2 9.59 21.96 10.48
N MET A 3 8.76 21.02 10.94
CA MET A 3 9.20 19.90 11.76
C MET A 3 10.24 19.14 10.94
N ASP A 4 11.44 19.03 11.48
CA ASP A 4 12.53 18.27 10.91
C ASP A 4 12.03 16.88 10.50
N THR A 5 11.95 16.64 9.19
CA THR A 5 11.93 15.28 8.67
C THR A 5 13.16 14.59 9.24
N PRO A 6 13.02 13.48 10.00
CA PRO A 6 14.17 12.75 10.46
C PRO A 6 14.99 12.33 9.24
N PRO A 7 16.33 12.37 9.32
CA PRO A 7 17.17 11.93 8.21
C PRO A 7 16.76 10.49 7.84
N PRO A 8 16.83 10.10 6.56
CA PRO A 8 16.66 8.70 6.21
C PRO A 8 17.66 7.92 7.05
N ARG A 9 17.18 7.06 7.95
CA ARG A 9 18.04 6.13 8.70
C ARG A 9 18.77 5.28 7.66
N GLY A 10 19.98 5.70 7.33
CA GLY A 10 20.81 5.03 6.35
C GLY A 10 21.14 3.65 6.87
N ALA A 11 20.69 2.61 6.15
CA ALA A 11 21.25 1.25 6.02
C ALA A 11 21.87 0.54 7.24
N ALA A 12 21.69 0.99 8.47
CA ALA A 12 22.33 0.44 9.65
C ALA A 12 21.28 0.21 10.73
N LEU A 13 21.17 -1.04 11.17
CA LEU A 13 20.44 -1.39 12.39
C LEU A 13 21.18 -0.77 13.57
N SER A 14 20.45 -0.11 14.47
CA SER A 14 21.02 0.35 15.74
C SER A 14 21.44 -0.84 16.61
N ASP A 15 22.30 -0.62 17.60
CA ASP A 15 22.70 -1.69 18.53
C ASP A 15 21.49 -2.32 19.24
N ASP A 16 20.51 -1.48 19.60
CA ASP A 16 19.25 -1.91 20.19
C ASP A 16 18.44 -2.80 19.24
N ASP A 17 18.42 -2.46 17.94
CA ASP A 17 17.73 -3.26 16.93
C ASP A 17 18.44 -4.60 16.72
N ARG A 18 19.77 -4.63 16.74
CA ARG A 18 20.56 -5.86 16.64
C ARG A 18 20.29 -6.81 17.82
N LEU A 19 20.22 -6.28 19.04
CA LEU A 19 19.87 -7.06 20.22
C LEU A 19 18.43 -7.60 20.16
N LEU A 20 17.48 -6.79 19.70
CA LEU A 20 16.10 -7.23 19.52
C LEU A 20 16.00 -8.35 18.46
N VAL A 21 16.72 -8.20 17.34
CA VAL A 21 16.76 -9.20 16.27
C VAL A 21 17.32 -10.52 16.79
N ALA A 22 18.44 -10.50 17.53
CA ALA A 22 19.02 -11.69 18.13
C ALA A 22 18.04 -12.36 19.13
N HIS A 23 17.31 -11.56 19.91
CA HIS A 23 16.26 -12.06 20.80
C HIS A 23 15.12 -12.74 20.03
N CYS A 24 14.62 -12.11 18.96
CA CYS A 24 13.58 -12.68 18.09
C CYS A 24 14.03 -13.99 17.43
N ALA A 25 15.30 -14.08 17.02
CA ALA A 25 15.88 -15.30 16.46
C ALA A 25 15.95 -16.43 17.52
N ALA A 26 16.37 -16.10 18.75
CA ALA A 26 16.42 -17.08 19.84
C ALA A 26 15.04 -17.63 20.21
N LEU A 27 13.99 -16.80 20.12
CA LEU A 27 12.61 -17.22 20.35
C LEU A 27 12.02 -18.04 19.20
N SER A 28 12.37 -17.70 17.96
CA SER A 28 11.88 -18.41 16.76
C SER A 28 12.55 -19.77 16.56
N PHE A 29 13.75 -19.95 17.12
CA PHE A 29 14.53 -21.19 17.03
C PHE A 29 15.06 -21.58 18.42
N PRO A 30 14.27 -22.20 19.30
CA PRO A 30 14.74 -22.58 20.63
C PRO A 30 15.79 -23.71 20.59
N SER A 31 16.75 -23.71 21.53
CA SER A 31 17.74 -24.80 21.65
C SER A 31 17.08 -26.13 22.03
N ALA A 32 17.63 -27.25 21.53
CA ALA A 32 17.10 -28.60 21.71
C ALA A 32 16.94 -29.08 23.18
N SER A 33 17.52 -28.38 24.16
CA SER A 33 17.35 -28.68 25.59
C SER A 33 16.02 -28.21 26.19
N ARG A 34 15.26 -27.38 25.47
CA ARG A 34 13.86 -27.09 25.77
C ARG A 34 13.01 -28.05 24.96
N SER A 35 12.73 -29.22 25.52
CA SER A 35 11.59 -30.01 25.07
C SER A 35 10.36 -29.09 25.04
N PRO A 36 9.56 -29.09 23.95
CA PRO A 36 8.29 -28.40 23.98
C PRO A 36 7.49 -29.05 25.11
N THR A 37 7.30 -28.31 26.21
CA THR A 37 6.34 -28.71 27.23
C THR A 37 5.03 -28.96 26.52
N SER A 38 4.37 -30.06 26.88
CA SER A 38 3.10 -30.55 26.33
C SER A 38 1.92 -29.61 26.63
N ALA A 39 2.09 -28.30 26.42
CA ALA A 39 1.03 -27.32 26.47
C ALA A 39 0.27 -27.40 25.15
N ALA A 40 -0.98 -27.85 25.23
CA ALA A 40 -1.91 -27.88 24.12
C ALA A 40 -1.99 -26.54 23.37
N SER A 41 -2.03 -26.62 22.04
CA SER A 41 -2.83 -25.79 21.13
C SER A 41 -2.78 -24.25 21.21
N ALA A 42 -1.65 -23.63 21.54
CA ALA A 42 -1.51 -22.17 21.36
C ALA A 42 -0.79 -21.86 20.04
N SER A 43 -1.49 -21.21 19.11
CA SER A 43 -0.99 -20.80 17.78
C SER A 43 -0.02 -19.60 17.83
N PHE A 44 0.16 -18.97 18.99
CA PHE A 44 1.21 -17.99 19.28
C PHE A 44 1.63 -18.03 20.76
N GLN A 45 2.79 -17.45 21.07
CA GLN A 45 3.32 -17.30 22.43
C GLN A 45 3.74 -15.86 22.70
N VAL A 46 3.66 -15.42 23.97
CA VAL A 46 4.14 -14.09 24.39
C VAL A 46 5.32 -14.26 25.33
N HIS A 47 6.43 -13.61 25.01
CA HIS A 47 7.65 -13.61 25.81
C HIS A 47 7.93 -12.20 26.29
N HIS A 48 8.10 -12.04 27.60
CA HIS A 48 8.46 -10.75 28.20
C HIS A 48 9.95 -10.74 28.54
N ALA A 49 10.65 -9.70 28.06
CA ALA A 49 12.05 -9.47 28.38
C ALA A 49 12.21 -8.11 29.06
N SER A 50 13.12 -8.05 30.04
CA SER A 50 13.49 -6.80 30.73
C SER A 50 14.80 -6.20 30.20
N HIS A 51 15.56 -6.96 29.41
CA HIS A 51 16.87 -6.55 28.85
C HIS A 51 16.92 -6.89 27.36
N PRO A 52 17.50 -6.05 26.49
CA PRO A 52 18.10 -4.73 26.80
C PRO A 52 17.09 -3.65 27.21
N TYR A 53 15.79 -3.83 26.91
CA TYR A 53 14.68 -2.96 27.35
C TYR A 53 13.41 -3.78 27.63
N PRO A 54 12.42 -3.23 28.37
CA PRO A 54 11.10 -3.84 28.53
C PRO A 54 10.44 -4.11 27.16
N CYS A 55 10.33 -5.39 26.79
CA CYS A 55 9.79 -5.83 25.52
C CYS A 55 8.78 -6.97 25.72
N ALA A 56 7.74 -6.99 24.89
CA ALA A 56 6.81 -8.10 24.73
C ALA A 56 6.93 -8.62 23.29
N ALA A 57 7.49 -9.82 23.14
CA ALA A 57 7.67 -10.49 21.87
C ALA A 57 6.54 -11.51 21.64
N PHE A 58 5.78 -11.32 20.58
CA PHE A 58 4.69 -12.18 20.14
C PHE A 58 5.22 -13.11 19.04
N VAL A 59 5.36 -14.38 19.37
CA VAL A 59 5.99 -15.41 18.53
C VAL A 59 4.91 -16.29 17.92
N PHE A 60 4.76 -16.26 16.60
CA PHE A 60 3.77 -17.07 15.89
C PHE A 60 4.39 -18.38 15.39
N GLN A 61 3.69 -19.49 15.60
CA GLN A 61 4.17 -20.81 15.22
C GLN A 61 3.94 -21.07 13.73
N PRO A 62 4.90 -21.69 13.02
CA PRO A 62 4.71 -22.07 11.62
C PRO A 62 3.77 -23.27 11.49
N THR A 63 3.08 -23.34 10.35
CA THR A 63 2.35 -24.52 9.90
C THR A 63 3.12 -25.24 8.79
N TRP A 64 3.25 -26.56 8.95
CA TRP A 64 3.88 -27.49 8.00
C TRP A 64 2.86 -28.26 7.15
N SER A 65 1.61 -27.80 7.13
CA SER A 65 0.58 -28.35 6.26
C SER A 65 0.28 -27.40 5.11
N ALA A 66 0.29 -27.91 3.88
CA ALA A 66 -0.08 -27.15 2.68
C ALA A 66 -1.50 -26.56 2.76
N ALA A 67 -2.39 -27.20 3.54
CA ALA A 67 -3.73 -26.65 3.81
C ALA A 67 -3.69 -25.31 4.56
N GLY A 68 -2.65 -25.04 5.34
CA GLY A 68 -2.45 -23.76 6.03
C GLY A 68 -1.88 -22.64 5.14
N TRP A 69 -1.57 -22.94 3.89
CA TRP A 69 -1.01 -22.01 2.90
C TRP A 69 -1.99 -21.70 1.77
N MET A 70 -3.13 -22.40 1.75
CA MET A 70 -4.14 -22.33 0.71
C MET A 70 -5.51 -22.07 1.35
N PRO A 71 -6.44 -21.40 0.65
CA PRO A 71 -7.78 -21.17 1.16
C PRO A 71 -8.50 -22.50 1.43
N SER A 72 -9.29 -22.55 2.49
CA SER A 72 -10.05 -23.74 2.90
C SER A 72 -11.25 -24.05 1.99
N SER A 73 -11.68 -23.07 1.19
CA SER A 73 -12.70 -23.20 0.15
C SER A 73 -12.37 -22.22 -0.98
N PRO A 74 -12.55 -22.59 -2.27
CA PRO A 74 -12.63 -21.59 -3.32
C PRO A 74 -13.90 -20.76 -3.08
N ASP A 75 -13.74 -19.51 -2.64
CA ASP A 75 -14.86 -18.57 -2.58
C ASP A 75 -15.47 -18.39 -3.98
N ALA A 76 -16.72 -17.91 -4.04
CA ALA A 76 -17.53 -17.74 -5.26
C ALA A 76 -16.96 -16.78 -6.33
N GLY A 77 -15.69 -16.35 -6.20
CA GLY A 77 -14.96 -15.42 -7.05
C GLY A 77 -13.80 -16.07 -7.82
N GLY A 78 -14.05 -17.19 -8.49
CA GLY A 78 -13.10 -17.77 -9.46
C GLY A 78 -11.87 -18.48 -8.85
N ARG A 79 -11.13 -19.18 -9.71
CA ARG A 79 -9.90 -19.90 -9.33
C ARG A 79 -8.79 -18.88 -9.08
N ALA A 80 -8.35 -18.71 -7.82
CA ALA A 80 -7.17 -17.92 -7.47
C ALA A 80 -5.94 -18.85 -7.47
N PRO A 81 -5.17 -18.96 -8.57
CA PRO A 81 -4.08 -19.95 -8.69
C PRO A 81 -2.98 -19.79 -7.63
N PHE A 82 -2.84 -18.59 -7.07
CA PHE A 82 -1.87 -18.24 -6.04
C PHE A 82 -2.47 -18.11 -4.63
N GLY A 83 -3.75 -18.48 -4.43
CA GLY A 83 -4.38 -18.50 -3.11
C GLY A 83 -4.54 -17.12 -2.44
N ASP A 84 -4.52 -16.04 -3.23
CA ASP A 84 -4.68 -14.66 -2.77
C ASP A 84 -6.15 -14.21 -2.81
N ALA A 85 -6.54 -13.33 -1.88
CA ALA A 85 -7.85 -12.72 -1.78
C ALA A 85 -7.73 -11.24 -1.38
N GLU A 86 -8.79 -10.45 -1.62
CA GLU A 86 -8.83 -9.07 -1.13
C GLU A 86 -8.79 -9.05 0.40
N VAL A 87 -7.97 -8.14 0.95
CA VAL A 87 -7.92 -7.92 2.39
C VAL A 87 -9.20 -7.26 2.87
N ASP A 88 -9.67 -7.62 4.06
CA ASP A 88 -10.85 -6.99 4.65
C ASP A 88 -10.57 -5.52 4.99
N PRO A 89 -11.26 -4.55 4.36
CA PRO A 89 -11.07 -3.13 4.63
C PRO A 89 -11.44 -2.71 6.05
N ALA A 90 -12.24 -3.50 6.78
CA ALA A 90 -12.55 -3.25 8.18
C ALA A 90 -11.35 -3.56 9.09
N LEU A 91 -10.57 -4.59 8.74
CA LEU A 91 -9.38 -4.99 9.50
C LEU A 91 -8.14 -4.19 9.08
N PHE A 92 -8.01 -3.90 7.78
CA PHE A 92 -6.86 -3.23 7.19
C PHE A 92 -7.27 -2.06 6.29
N PRO A 93 -7.82 -0.96 6.85
CA PRO A 93 -8.39 0.13 6.05
C PRO A 93 -7.41 0.82 5.11
N SER A 94 -6.09 0.69 5.34
CA SER A 94 -5.07 1.38 4.55
C SER A 94 -4.41 0.52 3.50
N LEU A 95 -4.56 -0.79 3.59
CA LEU A 95 -4.03 -1.72 2.60
C LEU A 95 -4.89 -1.64 1.34
N ARG A 96 -4.73 -0.53 0.62
CA ARG A 96 -5.44 -0.16 -0.61
C ARG A 96 -4.64 0.88 -1.39
N SER A 97 -4.93 0.99 -2.67
CA SER A 97 -4.54 2.16 -3.47
C SER A 97 -5.52 3.29 -3.16
N VAL A 98 -5.02 4.45 -2.70
CA VAL A 98 -5.90 5.53 -2.21
C VAL A 98 -6.72 6.09 -3.36
N GLY A 99 -6.08 6.47 -4.47
CA GLY A 99 -6.79 7.05 -5.61
C GLY A 99 -7.85 6.14 -6.24
N SER A 100 -7.51 4.88 -6.53
CA SER A 100 -8.45 3.94 -7.15
C SER A 100 -9.49 3.40 -6.14
N GLY A 101 -9.11 3.29 -4.86
CA GLY A 101 -9.92 2.67 -3.81
C GLY A 101 -9.89 1.14 -3.82
N VAL A 102 -9.07 0.53 -4.68
CA VAL A 102 -8.93 -0.93 -4.79
C VAL A 102 -8.19 -1.47 -3.56
N PRO A 103 -8.77 -2.40 -2.78
CA PRO A 103 -8.10 -3.07 -1.68
C PRO A 103 -6.87 -3.86 -2.15
N ALA A 104 -5.90 -4.01 -1.26
CA ALA A 104 -4.78 -4.91 -1.49
C ALA A 104 -5.24 -6.36 -1.52
N ARG A 105 -4.44 -7.23 -2.12
CA ARG A 105 -4.63 -8.68 -2.08
C ARG A 105 -3.54 -9.32 -1.25
N ALA A 106 -3.88 -10.34 -0.49
CA ALA A 106 -2.95 -11.08 0.35
C ALA A 106 -3.31 -12.57 0.41
N SER A 107 -2.40 -13.39 0.94
CA SER A 107 -2.65 -14.82 1.12
C SER A 107 -3.91 -15.02 1.97
N ALA A 108 -4.93 -15.62 1.36
CA ALA A 108 -6.21 -15.85 2.01
C ALA A 108 -6.04 -16.74 3.26
N ALA A 109 -5.17 -17.74 3.16
CA ALA A 109 -4.86 -18.66 4.25
C ALA A 109 -4.22 -17.96 5.45
N PHE A 110 -3.21 -17.10 5.21
CA PHE A 110 -2.53 -16.39 6.29
C PHE A 110 -3.43 -15.32 6.91
N VAL A 111 -4.24 -14.62 6.12
CA VAL A 111 -5.24 -13.67 6.64
C VAL A 111 -6.29 -14.40 7.49
N ALA A 112 -6.80 -15.55 7.04
CA ALA A 112 -7.75 -16.35 7.81
C ALA A 112 -7.15 -16.88 9.12
N ALA A 113 -5.91 -17.38 9.09
CA ALA A 113 -5.21 -17.83 10.28
C ALA A 113 -4.99 -16.69 11.29
N PHE A 114 -4.59 -15.50 10.82
CA PHE A 114 -4.45 -14.32 11.66
C PHE A 114 -5.79 -13.85 12.24
N ARG A 115 -6.87 -13.87 11.45
CA ARG A 115 -8.22 -13.55 11.94
C ARG A 115 -8.65 -14.53 13.03
N GLY A 116 -8.44 -15.83 12.83
CA GLY A 116 -8.72 -16.84 13.84
C GLY A 116 -7.98 -16.58 15.16
N LEU A 117 -6.75 -16.04 15.08
CA LEU A 117 -6.00 -15.60 16.25
C LEU A 117 -6.59 -14.35 16.90
N LEU A 118 -6.99 -13.34 16.13
CA LEU A 118 -7.59 -12.14 16.70
C LEU A 118 -8.92 -12.42 17.42
N ASP A 119 -9.78 -13.24 16.80
CA ASP A 119 -11.13 -13.49 17.30
C ASP A 119 -11.18 -14.59 18.37
N GLY A 120 -10.31 -15.60 18.25
CA GLY A 120 -10.35 -16.83 19.04
C GLY A 120 -9.30 -16.94 20.14
N SER A 121 -8.46 -15.92 20.34
CA SER A 121 -7.32 -15.99 21.27
C SER A 121 -7.12 -14.69 22.08
N PRO A 122 -6.31 -14.69 23.15
CA PRO A 122 -6.06 -13.49 23.95
C PRO A 122 -5.12 -12.48 23.27
N LEU A 123 -4.75 -12.66 21.99
CA LEU A 123 -3.78 -11.83 21.27
C LEU A 123 -4.06 -10.33 21.41
N GLN A 124 -5.28 -9.88 21.14
CA GLN A 124 -5.64 -8.46 21.24
C GLN A 124 -5.50 -7.92 22.66
N THR A 125 -5.86 -8.72 23.66
CA THR A 125 -5.77 -8.34 25.07
C THR A 125 -4.31 -8.26 25.53
N GLU A 126 -3.48 -9.23 25.16
CA GLU A 126 -2.05 -9.25 25.50
C GLU A 126 -1.28 -8.11 24.83
N VAL A 127 -1.60 -7.79 23.57
CA VAL A 127 -1.03 -6.61 22.90
C VAL A 127 -1.44 -5.32 23.62
N SER A 128 -2.72 -5.17 23.95
CA SER A 128 -3.22 -3.98 24.68
C SER A 128 -2.55 -3.83 26.05
N LYS A 129 -2.35 -4.94 26.76
CA LYS A 129 -1.64 -4.99 28.03
C LYS A 129 -0.18 -4.57 27.89
N ALA A 130 0.54 -5.12 26.90
CA ALA A 130 1.94 -4.75 26.65
C ALA A 130 2.09 -3.26 26.33
N VAL A 131 1.16 -2.68 25.55
CA VAL A 131 1.12 -1.24 25.28
C VAL A 131 0.86 -0.43 26.55
N ALA A 132 -0.10 -0.84 27.38
CA ALA A 132 -0.43 -0.16 28.63
C ALA A 132 0.72 -0.20 29.66
N GLU A 133 1.54 -1.26 29.62
CA GLU A 133 2.76 -1.41 30.42
C GLU A 133 3.98 -0.71 29.79
N GLU A 134 3.79 0.08 28.73
CA GLU A 134 4.84 0.81 28.00
C GLU A 134 5.96 -0.11 27.47
N LYS A 135 5.67 -1.40 27.26
CA LYS A 135 6.63 -2.36 26.70
C LYS A 135 6.72 -2.20 25.19
N ARG A 136 7.94 -2.33 24.66
CA ARG A 136 8.15 -2.45 23.21
C ARG A 136 7.47 -3.70 22.69
N VAL A 137 6.49 -3.54 21.80
CA VAL A 137 5.79 -4.66 21.15
C VAL A 137 6.57 -5.07 19.91
N VAL A 138 6.91 -6.36 19.81
CA VAL A 138 7.51 -6.93 18.59
C VAL A 138 6.75 -8.20 18.21
N PHE A 139 6.45 -8.35 16.93
CA PHE A 139 5.89 -9.56 16.35
C PHE A 139 7.01 -10.31 15.63
N THR A 140 7.09 -11.62 15.83
CA THR A 140 8.13 -12.44 15.21
C THR A 140 7.64 -13.83 14.87
N GLY A 141 8.33 -14.48 13.94
CA GLY A 141 8.05 -15.84 13.53
C GLY A 141 9.01 -16.30 12.45
N HIS A 142 9.19 -17.62 12.39
CA HIS A 142 9.89 -18.33 11.33
C HIS A 142 8.88 -18.87 10.31
N SER A 143 9.28 -18.98 9.04
CA SER A 143 8.45 -19.57 7.98
C SER A 143 7.07 -18.90 7.91
N SER A 144 5.98 -19.67 7.73
CA SER A 144 4.60 -19.16 7.72
C SER A 144 4.21 -18.38 8.98
N GLY A 145 4.80 -18.66 10.14
CA GLY A 145 4.61 -17.86 11.36
C GLY A 145 5.07 -16.41 11.18
N GLY A 146 6.13 -16.18 10.39
CA GLY A 146 6.59 -14.83 10.03
C GLY A 146 5.60 -14.07 9.15
N SER A 147 4.88 -14.75 8.26
CA SER A 147 3.80 -14.14 7.48
C SER A 147 2.64 -13.69 8.38
N ILE A 148 2.26 -14.48 9.38
CA ILE A 148 1.28 -14.10 10.40
C ILE A 148 1.78 -12.93 11.25
N ALA A 149 3.05 -12.94 11.66
CA ALA A 149 3.68 -11.84 12.39
C ALA A 149 3.63 -10.52 11.60
N THR A 150 3.83 -10.58 10.29
CA THR A 150 3.73 -9.41 9.40
C THR A 150 2.32 -8.83 9.37
N LEU A 151 1.29 -9.67 9.27
CA LEU A 151 -0.10 -9.24 9.35
C LEU A 151 -0.44 -8.65 10.73
N ALA A 152 0.04 -9.27 11.81
CA ALA A 152 -0.13 -8.78 13.18
C ALA A 152 0.52 -7.39 13.38
N ALA A 153 1.72 -7.19 12.82
CA ALA A 153 2.40 -5.90 12.88
C ALA A 153 1.65 -4.81 12.13
N ILE A 154 1.11 -5.10 10.94
CA ILE A 154 0.31 -4.13 10.18
C ILE A 154 -0.99 -3.81 10.91
N TRP A 155 -1.68 -4.81 11.46
CA TRP A 155 -2.86 -4.60 12.30
C TRP A 155 -2.55 -3.72 13.52
N PHE A 156 -1.40 -3.94 14.16
CA PHE A 156 -0.95 -3.11 15.28
C PHE A 156 -0.65 -1.66 14.85
N LEU A 157 0.02 -1.48 13.70
CA LEU A 157 0.32 -0.17 13.12
C LEU A 157 -0.95 0.61 12.73
N GLU A 158 -1.97 -0.08 12.22
CA GLU A 158 -3.30 0.50 11.96
C GLU A 158 -3.95 1.02 13.25
N ASN A 159 -3.94 0.21 14.31
CA ASN A 159 -4.73 0.48 15.51
C ASN A 159 -4.05 1.38 16.54
N CYS A 160 -2.76 1.20 16.78
CA CYS A 160 -2.09 1.75 17.96
C CYS A 160 -1.16 2.92 17.61
N THR A 161 -0.29 2.75 16.62
CA THR A 161 0.70 3.78 16.26
C THR A 161 0.04 4.99 15.59
N ARG A 162 -0.95 4.76 14.72
CA ARG A 162 -1.64 5.85 14.01
C ARG A 162 -2.56 6.70 14.85
N ARG A 163 -3.01 6.21 16.01
CA ARG A 163 -3.78 7.01 16.97
C ARG A 163 -2.88 7.93 17.81
N GLY A 164 -1.58 8.01 17.48
CA GLY A 164 -0.58 8.75 18.26
C GLY A 164 -0.36 8.15 19.64
N SER A 165 -0.80 6.91 19.86
CA SER A 165 -0.87 6.29 21.18
C SER A 165 0.37 5.49 21.55
N VAL A 166 1.38 5.43 20.67
CA VAL A 166 2.57 4.59 20.86
C VAL A 166 3.82 5.32 20.38
N ASN A 167 4.63 5.83 21.34
CA ASN A 167 5.98 6.33 21.11
C ASN A 167 7.01 5.21 21.35
N GLN A 168 7.01 4.19 20.49
CA GLN A 168 7.96 3.07 20.59
C GLN A 168 9.02 3.12 19.49
N ALA A 169 10.23 2.67 19.82
CA ALA A 169 11.29 2.45 18.86
C ALA A 169 10.95 1.29 17.90
N GLN A 170 11.08 1.53 16.59
CA GLN A 170 10.99 0.52 15.53
C GLN A 170 12.24 -0.38 15.51
N PRO A 171 12.19 -1.64 15.02
CA PRO A 171 11.07 -2.29 14.32
C PRO A 171 9.98 -2.85 15.24
N PHE A 172 8.81 -3.13 14.63
CA PHE A 172 7.66 -3.82 15.23
C PHE A 172 7.54 -5.27 14.74
N CYS A 173 8.22 -5.65 13.65
CA CYS A 173 8.20 -7.02 13.12
C CYS A 173 9.60 -7.46 12.71
N VAL A 174 9.99 -8.68 13.12
CA VAL A 174 11.22 -9.34 12.70
C VAL A 174 10.88 -10.78 12.32
N THR A 175 11.11 -11.17 11.07
CA THR A 175 10.77 -12.52 10.57
C THR A 175 11.97 -13.22 9.97
N PHE A 176 11.96 -14.56 9.98
CA PHE A 176 13.04 -15.38 9.44
C PHE A 176 12.49 -16.35 8.39
N GLY A 177 12.98 -16.26 7.15
CA GLY A 177 12.54 -17.14 6.07
C GLY A 177 11.04 -17.09 5.79
N ALA A 178 10.40 -15.93 5.97
CA ALA A 178 8.96 -15.79 5.83
C ALA A 178 8.52 -15.76 4.35
N PRO A 179 7.45 -16.47 3.98
CA PRO A 179 6.78 -16.32 2.69
C PRO A 179 6.27 -14.90 2.44
N LEU A 180 6.27 -14.50 1.17
CA LEU A 180 5.58 -13.27 0.74
C LEU A 180 4.09 -13.31 1.12
N VAL A 181 3.57 -12.15 1.54
CA VAL A 181 2.22 -12.05 2.14
C VAL A 181 1.21 -11.40 1.21
N GLY A 182 1.58 -10.33 0.54
CA GLY A 182 0.66 -9.44 -0.16
C GLY A 182 1.15 -9.02 -1.53
N ASP A 183 0.24 -8.40 -2.29
CA ASP A 183 0.47 -7.96 -3.65
C ASP A 183 1.22 -6.60 -3.73
N ASN A 184 1.31 -6.06 -4.95
CA ASN A 184 1.92 -4.74 -5.13
C ASN A 184 1.15 -3.62 -4.41
N VAL A 185 -0.19 -3.70 -4.33
CA VAL A 185 -0.99 -2.70 -3.60
C VAL A 185 -0.71 -2.80 -2.10
N PHE A 186 -0.52 -4.01 -1.57
CA PHE A 186 -0.09 -4.24 -0.19
C PHE A 186 1.25 -3.53 0.10
N ASN A 187 2.29 -3.79 -0.70
CA ASN A 187 3.60 -3.15 -0.54
C ASN A 187 3.51 -1.62 -0.69
N HIS A 188 2.82 -1.12 -1.73
CA HIS A 188 2.61 0.30 -1.95
C HIS A 188 1.95 0.98 -0.73
N ALA A 189 0.92 0.36 -0.16
CA ALA A 189 0.25 0.88 1.03
C ALA A 189 1.17 0.92 2.25
N VAL A 190 1.93 -0.14 2.51
CA VAL A 190 2.89 -0.19 3.63
C VAL A 190 3.97 0.89 3.46
N ARG A 191 4.46 1.13 2.24
CA ARG A 191 5.43 2.20 1.94
C ARG A 191 4.83 3.59 2.11
N ARG A 192 3.62 3.81 1.60
CA ARG A 192 2.90 5.09 1.68
C ARG A 192 2.73 5.56 3.12
N GLU A 193 2.43 4.62 4.00
CA GLU A 193 2.16 4.90 5.41
C GLU A 193 3.43 4.93 6.27
N GLY A 194 4.61 4.77 5.65
CA GLY A 194 5.89 4.77 6.35
C GLY A 194 6.04 3.58 7.29
N TRP A 195 5.55 2.40 6.89
CA TRP A 195 5.59 1.18 7.70
C TRP A 195 6.66 0.19 7.28
N SER A 196 7.25 0.34 6.09
CA SER A 196 8.22 -0.62 5.56
C SER A 196 9.44 -0.78 6.47
N GLN A 197 9.92 0.31 7.08
CA GLN A 197 11.04 0.29 8.01
C GLN A 197 10.70 -0.37 9.37
N CYS A 198 9.42 -0.61 9.64
CA CYS A 198 8.97 -1.30 10.86
C CYS A 198 9.04 -2.82 10.74
N ILE A 199 9.22 -3.34 9.53
CA ILE A 199 9.09 -4.75 9.20
C ILE A 199 10.40 -5.24 8.59
N LEU A 200 11.10 -6.11 9.30
CA LEU A 200 12.39 -6.66 8.89
C LEU A 200 12.26 -8.14 8.53
N HIS A 201 12.63 -8.49 7.30
CA HIS A 201 12.64 -9.86 6.80
C HIS A 201 14.07 -10.35 6.63
N PHE A 202 14.51 -11.30 7.47
CA PHE A 202 15.78 -11.97 7.35
C PHE A 202 15.65 -13.18 6.43
N ILE A 203 16.46 -13.23 5.38
CA ILE A 203 16.37 -14.24 4.32
C ILE A 203 17.75 -14.84 4.04
N MET A 204 17.87 -16.17 4.09
CA MET A 204 19.02 -16.86 3.51
C MET A 204 18.87 -16.83 1.97
N PRO A 205 19.93 -16.54 1.21
CA PRO A 205 19.89 -16.43 -0.25
C PRO A 205 19.25 -17.64 -0.91
N LEU A 206 19.58 -18.85 -0.43
CA LEU A 206 19.09 -20.10 -1.01
C LEU A 206 17.75 -20.58 -0.43
N ASP A 207 17.17 -19.93 0.59
CA ASP A 207 15.95 -20.42 1.24
C ASP A 207 14.77 -20.49 0.25
N ILE A 208 14.19 -21.67 0.06
CA ILE A 208 13.08 -21.86 -0.87
C ILE A 208 11.76 -21.23 -0.37
N ILE A 209 11.56 -21.16 0.95
CA ILE A 209 10.26 -20.82 1.56
C ILE A 209 9.74 -19.42 1.18
N PRO A 210 10.56 -18.35 1.25
CA PRO A 210 10.12 -17.01 0.86
C PRO A 210 9.58 -16.93 -0.57
N ARG A 211 9.99 -17.86 -1.44
CA ARG A 211 9.64 -17.87 -2.86
C ARG A 211 8.38 -18.67 -3.16
N ILE A 212 7.94 -19.60 -2.31
CA ILE A 212 6.79 -20.49 -2.59
C ILE A 212 5.55 -19.76 -3.14
N PRO A 213 5.12 -18.59 -2.60
CA PRO A 213 3.97 -17.86 -3.15
C PRO A 213 4.14 -17.38 -4.60
N LEU A 214 5.36 -17.38 -5.15
CA LEU A 214 5.64 -17.06 -6.54
C LEU A 214 5.29 -18.21 -7.50
N ALA A 215 5.07 -19.42 -6.99
CA ALA A 215 4.55 -20.56 -7.76
C ALA A 215 3.02 -20.69 -7.62
N PRO A 216 2.32 -21.24 -8.64
CA PRO A 216 0.90 -21.56 -8.53
C PRO A 216 0.66 -22.57 -7.40
N LEU A 217 0.03 -22.12 -6.32
CA LEU A 217 -0.17 -22.90 -5.10
C LEU A 217 -1.12 -24.08 -5.34
N GLU A 218 -2.26 -23.83 -5.99
CA GLU A 218 -3.29 -24.85 -6.15
C GLU A 218 -2.83 -26.05 -7.00
N SER A 219 -2.07 -25.81 -8.07
CA SER A 219 -1.54 -26.91 -8.90
C SER A 219 -0.30 -27.59 -8.31
N SER A 220 0.30 -27.01 -7.26
CA SER A 220 1.54 -27.50 -6.65
C SER A 220 1.34 -28.02 -5.23
N ARG A 221 0.09 -28.37 -4.86
CA ARG A 221 -0.27 -28.73 -3.47
C ARG A 221 0.51 -29.92 -2.92
N GLU A 222 0.63 -31.00 -3.67
CA GLU A 222 1.35 -32.22 -3.25
C GLU A 222 2.85 -31.96 -3.13
N GLN A 223 3.40 -31.20 -4.07
CA GLN A 223 4.78 -30.75 -4.07
C GLN A 223 5.11 -29.89 -2.85
N ILE A 224 4.27 -28.89 -2.56
CA ILE A 224 4.41 -28.01 -1.41
C ILE A 224 4.31 -28.83 -0.11
N GLN A 225 3.36 -29.78 -0.02
CA GLN A 225 3.27 -30.65 1.15
C GLN A 225 4.56 -31.46 1.33
N SER A 226 5.14 -31.99 0.26
CA SER A 226 6.41 -32.73 0.32
C SER A 226 7.58 -31.87 0.81
N VAL A 227 7.64 -30.59 0.39
CA VAL A 227 8.62 -29.61 0.89
C VAL A 227 8.41 -29.35 2.37
N LEU A 228 7.16 -29.12 2.80
CA LEU A 228 6.85 -28.83 4.20
C LEU A 228 7.09 -30.05 5.11
N ASP A 229 6.81 -31.27 4.63
CA ASP A 229 7.08 -32.51 5.35
C ASP A 229 8.59 -32.71 5.56
N TRP A 230 9.40 -32.36 4.56
CA TRP A 230 10.87 -32.41 4.68
C TRP A 230 11.37 -31.41 5.72
N LEU A 231 10.81 -30.21 5.74
CA LEU A 231 11.20 -29.15 6.67
C LEU A 231 10.63 -29.36 8.08
N SER A 232 9.56 -30.14 8.24
CA SER A 232 8.90 -30.35 9.52
C SER A 232 9.85 -30.93 10.58
N PRO A 233 9.99 -30.29 11.76
CA PRO A 233 10.83 -30.79 12.85
C PRO A 233 10.38 -32.14 13.44
N HIS A 234 9.19 -32.63 13.07
CA HIS A 234 8.57 -33.85 13.62
C HIS A 234 8.66 -35.05 12.66
N SER A 235 9.23 -34.86 11.47
CA SER A 235 9.45 -35.94 10.51
C SER A 235 10.67 -36.77 10.91
N PRO A 236 10.55 -38.10 11.08
CA PRO A 236 11.68 -38.94 11.43
C PRO A 236 12.72 -38.95 10.29
N ASN A 237 13.92 -38.44 10.59
CA ASN A 237 15.17 -38.55 9.81
C ASN A 237 15.32 -37.79 8.47
N PHE A 238 14.79 -36.56 8.29
CA PHE A 238 15.14 -35.66 7.15
C PHE A 238 15.18 -36.36 5.76
N SER A 239 14.47 -37.47 5.61
CA SER A 239 14.60 -38.40 4.49
C SER A 239 13.24 -38.48 3.83
N PRO A 240 13.16 -38.26 2.50
CA PRO A 240 11.90 -38.29 1.81
C PRO A 240 11.31 -39.69 1.93
N VAL A 241 10.18 -39.81 2.63
CA VAL A 241 9.35 -41.01 2.53
C VAL A 241 8.79 -41.03 1.11
N GLY A 242 9.48 -41.71 0.20
CA GLY A 242 8.84 -42.37 -0.93
C GLY A 242 8.78 -41.68 -2.30
N ASN A 243 9.29 -40.46 -2.52
CA ASN A 243 9.30 -39.86 -3.87
C ASN A 243 10.50 -38.92 -4.12
N SER A 244 11.59 -39.46 -4.66
CA SER A 244 12.90 -38.79 -4.83
C SER A 244 12.89 -37.55 -5.76
N LEU A 245 11.90 -37.42 -6.68
CA LEU A 245 11.89 -36.39 -7.72
C LEU A 245 10.91 -35.22 -7.49
N VAL A 246 9.95 -35.36 -6.58
CA VAL A 246 8.86 -34.37 -6.39
C VAL A 246 9.39 -32.99 -5.95
N ILE A 247 10.34 -32.97 -5.02
CA ILE A 247 10.96 -31.73 -4.52
C ILE A 247 11.81 -31.06 -5.62
N PRO A 248 12.71 -31.77 -6.34
CA PRO A 248 13.40 -31.22 -7.50
C PRO A 248 12.46 -30.65 -8.59
N GLU A 249 11.38 -31.35 -8.92
CA GLU A 249 10.38 -30.90 -9.91
C GLU A 249 9.66 -29.62 -9.45
N PHE A 250 9.36 -29.53 -8.15
CA PHE A 250 8.80 -28.32 -7.57
C PHE A 250 9.77 -27.16 -7.61
N TYR A 251 11.04 -27.40 -7.29
CA TYR A 251 12.08 -26.40 -7.35
C TYR A 251 12.22 -25.81 -8.77
N GLU A 252 12.18 -26.66 -9.80
CA GLU A 252 12.17 -26.20 -11.19
C GLU A 252 10.91 -25.38 -11.54
N THR A 253 9.74 -25.84 -11.10
CA THR A 253 8.47 -25.13 -11.28
C THR A 253 8.51 -23.75 -10.64
N LEU A 254 9.00 -23.68 -9.40
CA LEU A 254 9.17 -22.45 -8.64
C LEU A 254 10.13 -21.49 -9.34
N LEU A 255 11.26 -21.99 -9.82
CA LEU A 255 12.23 -21.18 -10.58
C LEU A 255 11.60 -20.60 -11.85
N ARG A 256 10.83 -21.40 -12.59
CA ARG A 256 10.17 -20.96 -13.83
C ARG A 256 9.13 -19.87 -13.57
N SER A 257 8.29 -20.05 -12.54
CA SER A 257 7.29 -19.06 -12.15
C SER A 257 7.94 -17.78 -11.60
N THR A 258 8.98 -17.92 -10.79
CA THR A 258 9.74 -16.80 -10.21
C THR A 258 10.48 -16.01 -11.30
N LEU A 259 11.09 -16.68 -12.29
CA LEU A 259 11.70 -16.06 -13.46
C LEU A 259 10.67 -15.26 -14.27
N SER A 260 9.48 -15.82 -14.47
CA SER A 260 8.42 -15.20 -15.27
C SER A 260 8.01 -13.85 -14.68
N ILE A 261 7.79 -13.79 -13.37
CA ILE A 261 7.41 -12.53 -12.71
C ILE A 261 8.58 -11.56 -12.58
N ALA A 262 9.79 -12.03 -12.25
CA ALA A 262 10.97 -11.18 -12.16
C ALA A 262 11.30 -10.54 -13.53
N SER A 263 11.21 -11.31 -14.61
CA SER A 263 11.43 -10.83 -15.98
C SER A 263 10.35 -9.86 -16.43
N TYR A 264 9.07 -10.17 -16.14
CA TYR A 264 7.95 -9.28 -16.45
C TYR A 264 8.13 -7.90 -15.81
N GLU A 265 8.43 -7.86 -14.51
CA GLU A 265 8.64 -6.60 -13.79
C GLU A 265 9.88 -5.86 -14.32
N ALA A 266 11.00 -6.55 -14.56
CA ALA A 266 12.19 -5.94 -15.16
C ALA A 266 11.88 -5.29 -16.53
N CYS A 267 11.11 -5.97 -17.39
CA CYS A 267 10.64 -5.40 -18.67
C CYS A 267 9.73 -4.19 -18.46
N SER A 268 8.85 -4.23 -17.46
CA SER A 268 7.94 -3.11 -17.15
C SER A 268 8.72 -1.86 -16.73
N PHE A 269 9.74 -1.97 -15.87
CA PHE A 269 10.52 -0.83 -15.39
C PHE A 269 11.46 -0.25 -16.45
N MET A 270 11.94 -1.09 -17.37
CA MET A 270 12.75 -0.64 -18.51
C MET A 270 11.93 0.08 -19.59
N GLY A 271 10.64 0.32 -19.37
CA GLY A 271 9.77 1.06 -20.28
C GLY A 271 9.48 0.30 -21.57
N CYS A 272 9.38 -1.03 -21.51
CA CYS A 272 9.04 -1.84 -22.68
C CYS A 272 7.66 -1.40 -23.22
N THR A 273 7.66 -0.77 -24.40
CA THR A 273 6.45 -0.25 -25.06
C THR A 273 5.70 -1.33 -25.87
N SER A 274 6.13 -2.58 -25.76
CA SER A 274 5.52 -3.68 -26.51
C SER A 274 4.11 -3.96 -26.00
N SER A 275 3.12 -3.89 -26.89
CA SER A 275 1.73 -4.31 -26.63
C SER A 275 1.64 -5.78 -26.22
N ILE A 276 2.64 -6.58 -26.58
CA ILE A 276 2.75 -7.99 -26.21
C ILE A 276 2.87 -8.14 -24.69
N LEU A 277 3.55 -7.25 -23.97
CA LEU A 277 3.73 -7.38 -22.52
C LEU A 277 2.39 -7.38 -21.77
N GLY A 278 1.48 -6.47 -22.13
CA GLY A 278 0.13 -6.46 -21.59
C GLY A 278 -0.69 -7.68 -22.01
N THR A 279 -0.48 -8.18 -23.23
CA THR A 279 -1.18 -9.34 -23.78
C THR A 279 -0.68 -10.66 -23.15
N LEU A 280 0.59 -10.77 -22.76
CA LEU A 280 1.13 -11.98 -22.13
C LEU A 280 0.43 -12.34 -20.82
N THR A 281 -0.03 -11.34 -20.07
CA THR A 281 -0.76 -11.55 -18.82
C THR A 281 -2.13 -12.21 -18.99
N SER A 282 -2.67 -12.28 -20.22
CA SER A 282 -3.88 -13.07 -20.51
C SER A 282 -3.62 -14.57 -20.73
N PHE A 283 -2.36 -14.95 -20.95
CA PHE A 283 -1.96 -16.34 -21.22
C PHE A 283 -1.07 -16.95 -20.13
N ILE A 284 -0.35 -16.11 -19.38
CA ILE A 284 0.56 -16.50 -18.32
C ILE A 284 0.04 -15.95 -17.00
N GLU A 285 -0.32 -16.86 -16.10
CA GLU A 285 -0.65 -16.51 -14.72
C GLU A 285 0.63 -16.13 -13.98
N LEU A 286 0.76 -14.84 -13.63
CA LEU A 286 1.87 -14.31 -12.86
C LEU A 286 1.48 -14.16 -11.40
N SER A 287 2.38 -14.53 -10.49
CA SER A 287 2.14 -14.38 -9.06
C SER A 287 1.89 -12.91 -8.70
N PRO A 288 0.83 -12.60 -7.93
CA PRO A 288 0.56 -11.23 -7.48
C PRO A 288 1.49 -10.80 -6.35
N TYR A 289 2.07 -11.74 -5.60
CA TYR A 289 2.83 -11.44 -4.38
C TYR A 289 4.09 -10.63 -4.65
N ARG A 290 4.36 -9.65 -3.79
CA ARG A 290 5.54 -8.77 -3.86
C ARG A 290 6.24 -8.67 -2.51
N PRO A 291 7.57 -8.49 -2.51
CA PRO A 291 8.29 -8.10 -1.30
C PRO A 291 7.70 -6.84 -0.68
N CYS A 292 7.52 -6.86 0.63
CA CYS A 292 7.00 -5.75 1.42
C CYS A 292 7.83 -5.61 2.69
N GLY A 293 8.24 -4.40 3.06
CA GLY A 293 9.15 -4.18 4.19
C GLY A 293 10.63 -4.14 3.78
N THR A 294 11.52 -4.20 4.77
CA THR A 294 12.97 -4.21 4.56
C THR A 294 13.48 -5.64 4.57
N TYR A 295 14.22 -6.04 3.54
CA TYR A 295 14.80 -7.38 3.41
C TYR A 295 16.29 -7.34 3.74
N LEU A 296 16.73 -8.31 4.54
CA LEU A 296 18.09 -8.48 5.01
C LEU A 296 18.57 -9.87 4.59
N PHE A 297 19.42 -9.93 3.56
CA PHE A 297 19.97 -11.18 3.05
C PHE A 297 21.26 -11.52 3.80
N LEU A 298 21.35 -12.74 4.35
CA LEU A 298 22.53 -13.24 5.07
C LEU A 298 23.38 -14.10 4.14
N THR A 299 24.54 -13.61 3.73
CA THR A 299 25.30 -14.18 2.61
C THR A 299 26.57 -14.86 3.09
N SER A 300 27.30 -14.21 3.99
CA SER A 300 28.42 -14.75 4.76
C SER A 300 28.21 -14.42 6.25
N THR A 301 29.01 -15.02 7.13
CA THR A 301 28.94 -14.77 8.58
C THR A 301 29.25 -13.32 8.98
N GLU A 302 29.78 -12.51 8.06
CA GLU A 302 30.28 -11.15 8.35
C GLU A 302 29.49 -10.04 7.64
N GLN A 303 28.62 -10.37 6.67
CA GLN A 303 27.94 -9.37 5.84
C GLN A 303 26.44 -9.59 5.75
N LEU A 304 25.70 -8.48 5.84
CA LEU A 304 24.25 -8.44 5.73
C LEU A 304 23.85 -7.43 4.66
N ILE A 305 23.22 -7.93 3.61
CA ILE A 305 22.77 -7.11 2.50
C ILE A 305 21.38 -6.57 2.82
N ILE A 306 21.24 -5.24 2.85
CA ILE A 306 19.98 -4.57 3.15
C ILE A 306 19.36 -4.00 1.88
N LEU A 307 18.08 -4.33 1.68
CA LEU A 307 17.29 -3.89 0.54
C LEU A 307 15.92 -3.40 0.98
N THR A 308 15.58 -2.19 0.54
CA THR A 308 14.27 -1.56 0.76
C THR A 308 13.46 -1.40 -0.53
N ASN A 309 14.07 -1.60 -1.70
CA ASN A 309 13.37 -1.58 -2.98
C ASN A 309 12.80 -2.97 -3.27
N SER A 310 11.46 -3.06 -3.30
CA SER A 310 10.73 -4.32 -3.51
C SER A 310 11.13 -5.03 -4.81
N ASP A 311 11.34 -4.26 -5.87
CA ASP A 311 11.64 -4.82 -7.19
C ASP A 311 13.03 -5.48 -7.22
N ALA A 312 14.02 -4.84 -6.59
CA ALA A 312 15.35 -5.41 -6.41
C ALA A 312 15.33 -6.68 -5.55
N VAL A 313 14.53 -6.70 -4.48
CA VAL A 313 14.33 -7.91 -3.67
C VAL A 313 13.73 -9.03 -4.52
N LEU A 314 12.71 -8.73 -5.33
CA LEU A 314 12.09 -9.72 -6.22
C LEU A 314 13.10 -10.30 -7.22
N GLN A 315 14.00 -9.47 -7.77
CA GLN A 315 15.10 -9.96 -8.61
C GLN A 315 16.02 -10.91 -7.82
N LEU A 316 16.45 -10.55 -6.60
CA LEU A 316 17.30 -11.43 -5.79
C LEU A 316 16.60 -12.73 -5.37
N LEU A 317 15.30 -12.70 -5.10
CA LEU A 317 14.53 -13.90 -4.80
C LEU A 317 14.64 -14.94 -5.92
N PHE A 318 14.74 -14.49 -7.18
CA PHE A 318 15.04 -15.33 -8.34
C PHE A 318 16.52 -15.69 -8.45
N TYR A 319 17.39 -14.68 -8.58
CA TYR A 319 18.78 -14.87 -8.98
C TYR A 319 19.60 -15.66 -7.94
N CYS A 320 19.24 -15.59 -6.66
CA CYS A 320 19.90 -16.40 -5.64
C CYS A 320 19.55 -17.90 -5.74
N LEU A 321 18.44 -18.29 -6.39
CA LEU A 321 18.09 -19.70 -6.59
C LEU A 321 18.54 -20.25 -7.95
N GLN A 322 19.18 -19.45 -8.80
CA GLN A 322 19.64 -19.95 -10.10
C GLN A 322 20.63 -21.11 -9.94
N LEU A 323 20.49 -22.12 -10.80
CA LEU A 323 21.44 -23.22 -10.86
C LEU A 323 22.66 -22.80 -11.66
N ASP A 324 23.83 -23.16 -11.17
CA ASP A 324 25.03 -23.18 -12.01
C ASP A 324 24.91 -24.28 -13.07
N PRO A 325 25.44 -24.10 -14.29
CA PRO A 325 25.34 -25.09 -15.37
C PRO A 325 25.89 -26.49 -15.02
N GLN A 326 26.79 -26.56 -14.03
CA GLN A 326 27.43 -27.80 -13.58
C GLN A 326 26.68 -28.46 -12.41
N GLN A 327 25.70 -27.76 -11.83
CA GLN A 327 25.03 -28.20 -10.62
C GLN A 327 23.83 -29.10 -10.93
N GLN A 328 23.66 -30.17 -10.16
CA GLN A 328 22.49 -31.02 -10.26
C GLN A 328 21.26 -30.38 -9.60
N LEU A 329 20.09 -30.55 -10.22
CA LEU A 329 18.81 -30.04 -9.72
C LEU A 329 18.47 -30.57 -8.33
N LEU A 330 18.76 -31.85 -8.07
CA LEU A 330 18.53 -32.49 -6.78
C LEU A 330 19.34 -31.83 -5.66
N ASP A 331 20.62 -31.56 -5.91
CA ASP A 331 21.49 -30.88 -4.95
C ASP A 331 21.05 -29.43 -4.72
N ALA A 332 20.61 -28.73 -5.78
CA ALA A 332 20.07 -27.37 -5.65
C ALA A 332 18.84 -27.32 -4.75
N ALA A 333 17.89 -28.22 -5.00
CA ALA A 333 16.68 -28.33 -4.21
C ALA A 333 17.00 -28.67 -2.75
N ALA A 334 17.89 -29.63 -2.49
CA ALA A 334 18.30 -30.00 -1.14
C ALA A 334 18.97 -28.83 -0.39
N ARG A 335 19.91 -28.11 -1.03
CA ARG A 335 20.54 -26.92 -0.42
C ARG A 335 19.52 -25.83 -0.09
N SER A 336 18.53 -25.64 -0.96
CA SER A 336 17.49 -24.63 -0.75
C SER A 336 16.60 -24.92 0.46
N LEU A 337 16.41 -26.21 0.78
CA LEU A 337 15.69 -26.65 1.97
C LEU A 337 16.53 -26.51 3.23
N SER A 338 17.81 -26.93 3.19
CA SER A 338 18.74 -26.77 4.31
C SER A 338 18.88 -25.30 4.73
N ALA A 339 18.96 -24.40 3.75
CA ALA A 339 19.06 -22.95 3.99
C ALA A 339 17.90 -22.39 4.82
N HIS A 340 16.71 -23.02 4.82
CA HIS A 340 15.59 -22.57 5.65
C HIS A 340 15.82 -22.71 7.16
N TRP A 341 16.84 -23.49 7.57
CA TRP A 341 17.21 -23.71 8.97
C TRP A 341 18.51 -23.01 9.38
N GLU A 342 19.18 -22.30 8.46
CA GLU A 342 20.50 -21.69 8.70
C GLU A 342 20.46 -20.31 9.38
N TYR A 343 19.26 -19.86 9.80
CA TYR A 343 19.06 -18.60 10.53
C TYR A 343 19.60 -18.62 11.97
N GLU A 344 20.02 -19.78 12.49
CA GLU A 344 20.56 -19.89 13.85
C GLU A 344 21.82 -19.05 14.08
N SER A 345 22.60 -18.78 13.02
CA SER A 345 23.75 -17.86 13.06
C SER A 345 23.42 -16.48 13.63
N ILE A 346 22.15 -16.03 13.50
CA ILE A 346 21.65 -14.75 14.01
C ILE A 346 21.59 -14.71 15.55
N LYS A 347 21.46 -15.87 16.21
CA LYS A 347 21.38 -15.96 17.69
C LYS A 347 22.70 -15.61 18.37
N GLN A 348 23.81 -15.88 17.69
CA GLN A 348 25.14 -15.68 18.22
C GLN A 348 25.48 -14.18 18.11
N ASN A 349 26.36 -13.65 18.98
CA ASN A 349 26.76 -12.22 19.01
C ASN A 349 27.31 -11.69 17.66
N VAL A 350 27.42 -12.54 16.64
CA VAL A 350 27.68 -12.25 15.23
C VAL A 350 26.84 -11.08 14.70
N MET A 351 25.60 -10.88 15.18
CA MET A 351 24.81 -9.69 14.80
C MET A 351 25.48 -8.35 15.15
N GLN A 352 26.35 -8.29 16.16
CA GLN A 352 27.12 -7.08 16.50
C GLN A 352 28.32 -6.86 15.57
N GLU A 353 28.88 -7.94 15.02
CA GLU A 353 30.07 -7.91 14.15
C GLU A 353 29.70 -7.78 12.66
N ILE A 354 28.43 -8.05 12.30
CA ILE A 354 27.94 -8.03 10.94
C ILE A 354 27.87 -6.62 10.35
N VAL A 355 28.53 -6.46 9.20
CA VAL A 355 28.55 -5.23 8.42
C VAL A 355 27.32 -5.17 7.51
N CYS A 356 26.54 -4.10 7.66
CA CYS A 356 25.38 -3.84 6.79
C CYS A 356 25.81 -3.18 5.48
N VAL A 357 25.43 -3.77 4.36
CA VAL A 357 25.73 -3.29 3.01
C VAL A 357 24.44 -2.83 2.33
N ASP A 358 24.34 -1.53 2.03
CA ASP A 358 23.30 -1.00 1.15
C ASP A 358 23.60 -1.44 -0.29
N TYR A 359 22.93 -2.50 -0.73
CA TYR A 359 23.30 -3.19 -1.95
C TYR A 359 23.19 -2.32 -3.20
N LEU A 360 22.11 -1.55 -3.30
CA LEU A 360 21.84 -0.74 -4.49
C LEU A 360 22.81 0.44 -4.58
N ARG A 361 23.20 1.02 -3.43
CA ARG A 361 24.27 2.03 -3.41
C ARG A 361 25.60 1.42 -3.84
N ALA A 362 25.94 0.24 -3.33
CA ALA A 362 27.18 -0.46 -3.69
C ALA A 362 27.23 -0.76 -5.20
N ILE A 363 26.17 -1.32 -5.77
CA ILE A 363 26.04 -1.58 -7.22
C ILE A 363 26.23 -0.28 -8.01
N SER A 364 25.49 0.77 -7.67
CA SER A 364 25.52 2.06 -8.39
C SER A 364 26.92 2.68 -8.42
N SER A 365 27.69 2.52 -7.33
CA SER A 365 29.07 3.03 -7.24
C SER A 365 30.09 2.25 -8.08
N SER A 366 29.80 0.98 -8.39
CA SER A 366 30.67 0.09 -9.17
C SER A 366 30.50 0.19 -10.69
N LEU A 367 29.41 0.83 -11.15
CA LEU A 367 29.00 0.92 -12.55
C LEU A 367 29.78 1.88 -13.48
N PRO A 368 30.60 2.87 -13.07
CA PRO A 368 31.31 3.71 -14.04
C PRO A 368 32.54 2.98 -14.63
N GLY A 369 32.38 2.35 -15.79
CA GLY A 369 33.46 2.14 -16.78
C GLY A 369 34.47 1.02 -16.53
N ARG A 370 34.33 0.17 -15.50
CA ARG A 370 35.19 -1.01 -15.29
C ARG A 370 34.51 -2.26 -15.82
N GLN A 371 35.25 -3.14 -16.51
CA GLN A 371 34.76 -4.46 -16.91
C GLN A 371 34.18 -5.17 -15.67
N MET A 372 32.88 -5.49 -15.73
CA MET A 372 32.15 -6.21 -14.69
C MET A 372 32.60 -7.69 -14.71
N ASN A 373 33.80 -7.95 -14.21
CA ASN A 373 34.25 -9.30 -13.89
C ASN A 373 33.70 -9.61 -12.50
N GLY A 374 32.65 -10.45 -12.44
CA GLY A 374 31.94 -10.95 -11.25
C GLY A 374 32.51 -10.52 -9.90
N THR A 375 32.33 -9.26 -9.51
CA THR A 375 32.71 -8.80 -8.18
C THR A 375 31.64 -9.28 -7.22
N ALA A 376 31.98 -10.15 -6.29
CA ALA A 376 31.11 -10.53 -5.18
C ALA A 376 30.79 -9.26 -4.37
N ILE A 377 29.63 -8.65 -4.61
CA ILE A 377 29.16 -7.53 -3.78
C ILE A 377 28.42 -8.17 -2.61
N GLY A 378 28.78 -7.78 -1.39
CA GLY A 378 28.10 -8.31 -0.20
C GLY A 378 28.25 -9.83 -0.03
N GLY A 379 29.27 -10.47 -0.62
CA GLY A 379 29.45 -11.93 -0.58
C GLY A 379 28.53 -12.72 -1.51
N LEU A 380 27.70 -12.08 -2.36
CA LEU A 380 26.93 -12.76 -3.41
C LEU A 380 27.65 -12.70 -4.75
N GLU A 381 27.89 -13.87 -5.34
CA GLU A 381 28.31 -13.98 -6.74
C GLU A 381 27.05 -14.04 -7.61
N LEU A 382 26.76 -12.93 -8.31
CA LEU A 382 25.59 -12.80 -9.17
C LEU A 382 25.98 -12.76 -10.65
N SER A 383 25.10 -13.28 -11.51
CA SER A 383 25.26 -13.20 -12.97
C SER A 383 25.20 -11.76 -13.48
N LYS A 384 25.69 -11.52 -14.70
CA LYS A 384 25.65 -10.17 -15.30
C LYS A 384 24.22 -9.70 -15.51
N GLU A 385 23.35 -10.62 -15.89
CA GLU A 385 21.91 -10.43 -16.05
C GLU A 385 21.27 -9.98 -14.74
N ALA A 386 21.62 -10.63 -13.62
CA ALA A 386 21.17 -10.23 -12.28
C ALA A 386 21.57 -8.80 -11.94
N MET A 387 22.82 -8.45 -12.19
CA MET A 387 23.34 -7.11 -11.90
C MET A 387 22.63 -6.04 -12.74
N LEU A 388 22.32 -6.33 -14.01
CA LEU A 388 21.57 -5.43 -14.87
C LEU A 388 20.11 -5.26 -14.40
N SER A 389 19.44 -6.35 -14.02
CA SER A 389 18.07 -6.30 -13.49
C SER A 389 17.99 -5.48 -12.19
N LEU A 390 18.96 -5.63 -11.29
CA LEU A 390 19.06 -4.85 -10.05
C LEU A 390 19.35 -3.38 -10.31
N ALA A 391 20.27 -3.08 -11.24
CA ALA A 391 20.56 -1.72 -11.64
C ALA A 391 19.33 -1.04 -12.28
N ALA A 392 18.54 -1.77 -13.05
CA ALA A 392 17.29 -1.27 -13.63
C ALA A 392 16.25 -0.95 -12.55
N ALA A 393 16.08 -1.81 -11.54
CA ALA A 393 15.20 -1.54 -10.40
C ALA A 393 15.63 -0.28 -9.62
N ALA A 394 16.93 -0.13 -9.36
CA ALA A 394 17.47 1.07 -8.71
C ALA A 394 17.28 2.34 -9.55
N GLN A 395 17.53 2.26 -10.86
CA GLN A 395 17.37 3.38 -11.78
C GLN A 395 15.89 3.77 -11.92
N TRP A 396 14.97 2.80 -11.87
CA TRP A 396 13.53 3.07 -11.87
C TRP A 396 13.11 3.85 -10.62
N GLU A 397 13.54 3.44 -9.42
CA GLU A 397 13.29 4.20 -8.19
C GLU A 397 13.81 5.65 -8.30
N LYS A 398 15.04 5.81 -8.78
CA LYS A 398 15.63 7.14 -9.01
C LYS A 398 14.83 7.96 -10.02
N GLN A 399 14.29 7.33 -11.07
CA GLN A 399 13.41 7.99 -12.03
C GLN A 399 12.12 8.48 -11.37
N ARG A 400 11.54 7.71 -10.44
CA ARG A 400 10.37 8.14 -9.65
C ARG A 400 10.69 9.35 -8.79
N GLU A 401 11.87 9.40 -8.16
CA GLU A 401 12.33 10.56 -7.39
C GLU A 401 12.52 11.81 -8.27
N ILE A 402 13.11 11.65 -9.45
CA ILE A 402 13.27 12.74 -10.43
C ILE A 402 11.91 13.26 -10.89
N ASN A 403 10.98 12.35 -11.18
CA ASN A 403 9.61 12.67 -11.55
C ASN A 403 8.92 13.47 -10.43
N GLN A 404 9.06 13.04 -9.18
CA GLN A 404 8.55 13.78 -8.03
C GLN A 404 9.16 15.17 -7.95
N ALA A 405 10.47 15.33 -8.10
CA ALA A 405 11.12 16.65 -8.05
C ALA A 405 10.60 17.60 -9.16
N LYS A 406 10.29 17.08 -10.35
CA LYS A 406 9.67 17.87 -11.43
C LYS A 406 8.25 18.30 -11.08
N ILE A 407 7.47 17.42 -10.47
CA ILE A 407 6.10 17.71 -10.02
C ILE A 407 6.11 18.72 -8.87
N ASP A 408 7.02 18.56 -7.90
CA ASP A 408 7.24 19.51 -6.81
C ASP A 408 7.63 20.90 -7.34
N ALA A 409 8.44 20.98 -8.40
CA ALA A 409 8.77 22.26 -9.04
C ALA A 409 7.55 22.94 -9.70
N ASN A 410 6.48 22.20 -10.02
CA ASN A 410 5.23 22.76 -10.54
C ASN A 410 4.27 23.25 -9.44
N CYS A 411 4.56 23.01 -8.14
CA CYS A 411 3.72 23.47 -7.03
C CYS A 411 3.44 24.97 -7.08
N SER A 412 4.46 25.79 -7.36
CA SER A 412 4.31 27.26 -7.44
C SER A 412 3.32 27.68 -8.53
N LYS A 413 3.39 27.05 -9.71
CA LYS A 413 2.47 27.31 -10.82
C LYS A 413 1.03 26.97 -10.46
N ILE A 414 0.81 25.83 -9.78
CA ILE A 414 -0.52 25.43 -9.30
C ILE A 414 -1.03 26.47 -8.29
N GLN A 415 -0.21 26.86 -7.32
CA GLN A 415 -0.57 27.86 -6.31
C GLN A 415 -0.90 29.22 -6.92
N GLU A 416 -0.13 29.68 -7.91
CA GLU A 416 -0.38 30.94 -8.63
C GLU A 416 -1.72 30.91 -9.39
N ALA A 417 -2.00 29.83 -10.11
CA ALA A 417 -3.26 29.66 -10.82
C ALA A 417 -4.45 29.58 -9.85
N LEU A 418 -4.31 28.90 -8.71
CA LEU A 418 -5.33 28.87 -7.65
C LEU A 418 -5.55 30.26 -7.04
N LYS A 419 -4.49 31.04 -6.81
CA LYS A 419 -4.59 32.42 -6.33
C LYS A 419 -5.39 33.29 -7.31
N SER A 420 -5.13 33.14 -8.61
CA SER A 420 -5.89 33.84 -9.66
C SER A 420 -7.38 33.48 -9.65
N LEU A 421 -7.72 32.20 -9.51
CA LEU A 421 -9.13 31.76 -9.44
C LEU A 421 -9.82 32.18 -8.15
N ASN A 422 -9.08 32.27 -7.04
CA ASN A 422 -9.63 32.77 -5.79
C ASN A 422 -9.92 34.28 -5.87
N GLU A 423 -9.11 35.04 -6.60
CA GLU A 423 -9.36 36.45 -6.88
C GLU A 423 -10.59 36.64 -7.79
N TYR A 424 -10.74 35.79 -8.80
CA TYR A 424 -11.98 35.72 -9.59
C TYR A 424 -13.20 35.45 -8.71
N LYS A 425 -13.12 34.46 -7.82
CA LYS A 425 -14.19 34.17 -6.86
C LYS A 425 -14.58 35.39 -6.02
N ARG A 426 -13.59 36.08 -5.44
CA ARG A 426 -13.82 37.32 -4.67
C ARG A 426 -14.46 38.41 -5.51
N THR A 427 -14.05 38.55 -6.76
CA THR A 427 -14.58 39.56 -7.68
C THR A 427 -16.04 39.29 -7.99
N CYS A 428 -16.44 38.03 -8.27
CA CYS A 428 -17.84 37.67 -8.44
C CYS A 428 -18.67 37.97 -7.18
N GLU A 429 -18.15 37.62 -6.00
CA GLU A 429 -18.82 37.91 -4.71
C GLU A 429 -19.05 39.41 -4.49
N LEU A 430 -18.13 40.29 -4.91
CA LEU A 430 -18.29 41.74 -4.83
C LEU A 430 -19.40 42.26 -5.75
N HIS A 431 -19.68 41.57 -6.85
CA HIS A 431 -20.80 41.87 -7.75
C HIS A 431 -22.10 41.18 -7.31
N GLU A 432 -22.12 40.61 -6.10
CA GLU A 432 -23.25 39.85 -5.55
C GLU A 432 -23.70 38.68 -6.46
N VAL A 433 -22.75 38.04 -7.16
CA VAL A 433 -23.01 36.86 -7.99
C VAL A 433 -22.09 35.73 -7.57
N SER A 434 -22.59 34.49 -7.54
CA SER A 434 -21.73 33.34 -7.28
C SER A 434 -20.75 33.15 -8.44
N TYR A 435 -19.49 32.84 -8.14
CA TYR A 435 -18.49 32.56 -9.19
C TYR A 435 -18.86 31.32 -10.02
N TYR A 436 -19.65 30.40 -9.48
CA TYR A 436 -20.24 29.28 -10.22
C TYR A 436 -21.19 29.79 -11.31
N ASP A 437 -22.14 30.65 -10.95
CA ASP A 437 -23.14 31.19 -11.86
C ASP A 437 -22.52 32.11 -12.91
N SER A 438 -21.61 32.99 -12.48
CA SER A 438 -20.83 33.85 -13.39
C SER A 438 -20.10 33.01 -14.43
N PHE A 439 -19.42 31.95 -14.00
CA PHE A 439 -18.69 31.06 -14.89
C PHE A 439 -19.62 30.24 -15.80
N LYS A 440 -20.74 29.72 -15.27
CA LYS A 440 -21.72 28.96 -16.05
C LYS A 440 -22.31 29.81 -17.17
N LEU A 441 -22.55 31.10 -16.92
CA LEU A 441 -23.05 32.05 -17.92
C LEU A 441 -21.96 32.55 -18.88
N GLN A 442 -20.73 32.72 -18.40
CA GLN A 442 -19.54 33.13 -19.16
C GLN A 442 -19.80 34.36 -20.04
N ARG A 443 -20.18 35.48 -19.42
CA ARG A 443 -20.54 36.72 -20.15
C ARG A 443 -19.35 37.67 -20.27
N GLU A 444 -18.45 37.64 -19.29
CA GLU A 444 -17.34 38.57 -19.18
C GLU A 444 -16.01 37.93 -19.61
N VAL A 445 -15.06 38.77 -20.03
CA VAL A 445 -13.71 38.32 -20.41
C VAL A 445 -13.00 37.62 -19.24
N HIS A 446 -13.26 38.06 -18.02
CA HIS A 446 -12.71 37.42 -16.81
C HIS A 446 -13.24 36.00 -16.58
N ASP A 447 -14.47 35.68 -17.01
CA ASP A 447 -15.00 34.31 -16.96
C ASP A 447 -14.23 33.41 -17.94
N PHE A 448 -13.95 33.90 -19.15
CA PHE A 448 -13.15 33.19 -20.14
C PHE A 448 -11.71 32.95 -19.66
N ASN A 449 -11.07 33.96 -19.08
CA ASN A 449 -9.72 33.82 -18.53
C ASN A 449 -9.69 32.79 -17.37
N SER A 450 -10.72 32.76 -16.54
CA SER A 450 -10.86 31.76 -15.48
C SER A 450 -11.03 30.35 -16.04
N ASN A 451 -11.70 30.20 -17.20
CA ASN A 451 -11.82 28.92 -17.89
C ASN A 451 -10.47 28.42 -18.43
N VAL A 452 -9.62 29.33 -18.94
CA VAL A 452 -8.25 28.99 -19.35
C VAL A 452 -7.44 28.49 -18.14
N ARG A 453 -7.48 29.21 -17.00
CA ARG A 453 -6.81 28.78 -15.76
C ARG A 453 -7.32 27.44 -15.23
N ARG A 454 -8.64 27.18 -15.32
CA ARG A 454 -9.24 25.88 -15.00
C ARG A 454 -8.63 24.75 -15.85
N LEU A 455 -8.49 24.97 -17.15
CA LEU A 455 -7.90 23.98 -18.08
C LEU A 455 -6.41 23.74 -17.83
N GLU A 456 -5.64 24.79 -17.55
CA GLU A 456 -4.23 24.67 -17.16
C GLU A 456 -4.07 23.78 -15.92
N LEU A 457 -4.87 24.04 -14.88
CA LEU A 457 -4.87 23.23 -13.66
C LEU A 457 -5.34 21.80 -13.93
N ALA A 458 -6.37 21.60 -14.76
CA ALA A 458 -6.83 20.26 -15.13
C ALA A 458 -5.71 19.44 -15.78
N GLY A 459 -4.95 20.03 -16.71
CA GLY A 459 -3.81 19.38 -17.37
C GLY A 459 -2.72 18.95 -16.39
N LEU A 460 -2.31 19.85 -15.48
CA LEU A 460 -1.30 19.56 -14.46
C LEU A 460 -1.74 18.43 -13.52
N TRP A 461 -2.98 18.46 -13.05
CA TRP A 461 -3.49 17.42 -12.15
C TRP A 461 -3.71 16.09 -12.87
N ASP A 462 -4.22 16.10 -14.10
CA ASP A 462 -4.42 14.88 -14.88
C ASP A 462 -3.07 14.20 -15.19
N GLU A 463 -2.01 14.97 -15.46
CA GLU A 463 -0.63 14.43 -15.59
C GLU A 463 -0.20 13.71 -14.30
N ILE A 464 -0.34 14.35 -13.14
CA ILE A 464 0.00 13.74 -11.83
C ILE A 464 -0.79 12.43 -11.62
N ILE A 465 -2.10 12.42 -11.92
CA ILE A 465 -2.93 11.23 -11.75
C ILE A 465 -2.48 10.10 -12.69
N GLU A 466 -2.15 10.41 -13.95
CA GLU A 466 -1.68 9.39 -14.90
C GLU A 466 -0.30 8.83 -14.49
N MET A 467 0.62 9.66 -13.98
CA MET A 467 1.90 9.20 -13.44
C MET A 467 1.70 8.24 -12.25
N LEU A 468 0.79 8.54 -11.33
CA LEU A 468 0.44 7.64 -10.23
C LEU A 468 -0.11 6.30 -10.72
N ARG A 469 -1.00 6.33 -11.72
CA ARG A 469 -1.55 5.11 -12.32
C ARG A 469 -0.49 4.24 -12.98
N ARG A 470 0.57 4.86 -13.51
CA ARG A 470 1.72 4.16 -14.13
C ARG A 470 2.82 3.78 -13.13
N ARG A 471 2.63 4.08 -11.83
CA ARG A 471 3.64 3.85 -10.77
C ARG A 471 4.93 4.66 -10.99
N GLU A 472 4.83 5.82 -11.62
CA GLU A 472 5.96 6.70 -11.99
C GLU A 472 6.33 7.71 -10.89
N LEU A 473 5.59 7.73 -9.78
CA LEU A 473 5.89 8.53 -8.59
C LEU A 473 6.15 7.62 -7.37
N PRO A 474 6.90 8.11 -6.35
CA PRO A 474 7.18 7.35 -5.14
C PRO A 474 5.90 6.98 -4.38
N ASP A 475 5.90 5.83 -3.72
CA ASP A 475 4.70 5.29 -3.04
C ASP A 475 4.16 6.22 -1.94
N ALA A 476 5.04 7.02 -1.32
CA ALA A 476 4.69 7.99 -0.29
C ALA A 476 4.04 9.28 -0.83
N PHE A 477 3.99 9.50 -2.14
CA PHE A 477 3.51 10.75 -2.73
C PHE A 477 2.07 11.09 -2.30
N GLU A 478 1.15 10.11 -2.38
CA GLU A 478 -0.26 10.28 -2.01
C GLU A 478 -0.48 10.57 -0.52
N GLY A 479 0.55 10.38 0.33
CA GLY A 479 0.51 10.66 1.76
C GLY A 479 1.14 12.00 2.18
N ARG A 480 1.75 12.75 1.25
CA ARG A 480 2.44 14.01 1.56
C ARG A 480 1.42 15.11 1.88
N GLU A 481 1.43 15.59 3.12
CA GLU A 481 0.49 16.59 3.63
C GLU A 481 0.39 17.85 2.76
N GLU A 482 1.53 18.35 2.26
CA GLU A 482 1.60 19.47 1.31
C GLU A 482 0.71 19.24 0.07
N TRP A 483 0.84 18.08 -0.57
CA TRP A 483 0.09 17.71 -1.77
C TRP A 483 -1.37 17.41 -1.47
N VAL A 484 -1.67 16.81 -0.32
CA VAL A 484 -3.05 16.60 0.14
C VAL A 484 -3.76 17.93 0.36
N ASN A 485 -3.10 18.91 0.97
CA ASN A 485 -3.64 20.25 1.22
C ASN A 485 -3.81 21.04 -0.07
N LEU A 486 -2.82 20.97 -0.98
CA LEU A 486 -2.89 21.62 -2.30
C LEU A 486 -4.02 21.01 -3.15
N GLY A 487 -4.13 19.69 -3.18
CA GLY A 487 -5.19 18.96 -3.87
C GLY A 487 -6.57 19.25 -3.30
N THR A 488 -6.70 19.35 -1.97
CA THR A 488 -7.95 19.73 -1.31
C THR A 488 -8.38 21.15 -1.69
N SER A 489 -7.44 22.09 -1.69
CA SER A 489 -7.69 23.48 -2.08
C SER A 489 -8.09 23.59 -3.55
N TYR A 490 -7.37 22.88 -4.43
CA TYR A 490 -7.71 22.76 -5.85
C TYR A 490 -9.11 22.22 -6.05
N ARG A 491 -9.44 21.07 -5.43
CA ARG A 491 -10.75 20.44 -5.56
C ARG A 491 -11.88 21.38 -5.13
N ARG A 492 -11.75 22.03 -3.97
CA ARG A 492 -12.80 22.92 -3.44
C ARG A 492 -13.01 24.19 -4.28
N LEU A 493 -11.96 24.71 -4.90
CA LEU A 493 -12.04 25.94 -5.69
C LEU A 493 -12.41 25.67 -7.15
N VAL A 494 -11.97 24.56 -7.73
CA VAL A 494 -12.01 24.35 -9.19
C VAL A 494 -13.06 23.32 -9.61
N GLU A 495 -13.39 22.34 -8.77
CA GLU A 495 -14.46 21.37 -9.08
C GLU A 495 -15.81 22.05 -9.35
N PRO A 496 -16.23 23.09 -8.60
CA PRO A 496 -17.41 23.87 -8.95
C PRO A 496 -17.39 24.45 -10.38
N LEU A 497 -16.23 24.93 -10.85
CA LEU A 497 -16.09 25.46 -12.22
C LEU A 497 -16.16 24.36 -13.28
N ASP A 498 -15.60 23.18 -12.99
CA ASP A 498 -15.75 22.01 -13.86
C ASP A 498 -17.20 21.52 -13.92
N ILE A 499 -17.93 21.56 -12.79
CA ILE A 499 -19.37 21.28 -12.74
C ILE A 499 -20.13 22.33 -13.56
N ALA A 500 -19.85 23.63 -13.37
CA ALA A 500 -20.48 24.70 -14.16
C ALA A 500 -20.26 24.47 -15.66
N ASN A 501 -19.04 24.13 -16.07
CA ASN A 501 -18.72 23.81 -17.46
C ASN A 501 -19.48 22.58 -17.97
N TYR A 502 -19.65 21.55 -17.13
CA TYR A 502 -20.37 20.32 -17.48
C TYR A 502 -21.84 20.59 -17.82
N TYR A 503 -22.55 21.31 -16.94
CA TYR A 503 -23.98 21.63 -17.12
C TYR A 503 -24.21 22.76 -18.12
N ARG A 504 -23.27 23.71 -18.28
CA ARG A 504 -23.31 24.73 -19.35
C ARG A 504 -23.41 24.10 -20.75
N HIS A 505 -22.74 22.97 -20.96
CA HIS A 505 -22.71 22.25 -22.24
C HIS A 505 -23.70 21.06 -22.28
N SER A 506 -24.68 21.02 -21.38
CA SER A 506 -25.69 19.96 -21.27
C SER A 506 -25.11 18.53 -21.25
N LYS A 507 -23.88 18.35 -20.74
CA LYS A 507 -23.24 17.03 -20.72
C LYS A 507 -23.97 16.01 -19.85
N ASN A 508 -24.80 16.50 -18.93
CA ASN A 508 -25.70 15.68 -18.14
C ASN A 508 -26.76 14.96 -18.98
N GLU A 509 -27.19 15.54 -20.10
CA GLU A 509 -28.16 14.95 -21.02
C GLU A 509 -27.48 13.89 -21.91
N ASP A 510 -26.27 14.17 -22.40
CA ASP A 510 -25.51 13.26 -23.26
C ASP A 510 -24.90 12.08 -22.50
N THR A 511 -24.24 12.37 -21.37
CA THR A 511 -23.34 11.43 -20.68
C THR A 511 -23.98 10.87 -19.40
N GLY A 512 -24.96 11.56 -18.82
CA GLY A 512 -25.60 11.21 -17.54
C GLY A 512 -25.13 12.07 -16.36
N SER A 513 -25.48 11.71 -15.14
CA SER A 513 -25.16 12.51 -13.93
C SER A 513 -23.65 12.80 -13.79
N TYR A 514 -23.31 14.00 -13.30
CA TYR A 514 -21.92 14.37 -13.04
C TYR A 514 -21.28 13.42 -12.03
N LEU A 515 -21.94 13.13 -10.91
CA LEU A 515 -21.37 12.30 -9.84
C LEU A 515 -21.07 10.86 -10.29
N SER A 516 -21.93 10.31 -11.14
CA SER A 516 -21.81 8.94 -11.63
C SER A 516 -20.85 8.81 -12.82
N LYS A 517 -21.00 9.64 -13.85
CA LYS A 517 -20.33 9.48 -15.15
C LYS A 517 -19.48 10.67 -15.58
N GLY A 518 -19.74 11.88 -15.06
CA GLY A 518 -19.04 13.10 -15.47
C GLY A 518 -17.81 13.48 -14.65
N ARG A 519 -17.70 12.99 -13.41
CA ARG A 519 -16.72 13.49 -12.43
C ARG A 519 -15.28 13.05 -12.74
N PRO A 520 -14.36 14.00 -13.04
CA PRO A 520 -12.97 13.70 -13.34
C PRO A 520 -12.21 12.97 -12.21
N ARG A 521 -11.23 12.15 -12.58
CA ARG A 521 -10.45 11.34 -11.63
C ARG A 521 -9.62 12.17 -10.66
N ARG A 522 -9.06 13.30 -11.10
CA ARG A 522 -8.30 14.24 -10.26
C ARG A 522 -9.05 14.70 -9.01
N TYR A 523 -10.38 14.86 -9.07
CA TYR A 523 -11.17 15.21 -7.88
C TYR A 523 -11.44 14.00 -6.99
N LYS A 524 -11.68 12.83 -7.58
CA LYS A 524 -11.83 11.57 -6.82
C LYS A 524 -10.54 11.23 -6.05
N TYR A 525 -9.37 11.42 -6.67
CA TYR A 525 -8.07 11.17 -6.04
C TYR A 525 -7.82 12.14 -4.89
N THR A 526 -7.88 13.45 -5.14
CA THR A 526 -7.64 14.47 -4.10
C THR A 526 -8.65 14.42 -2.96
N GLN A 527 -9.90 14.00 -3.22
CA GLN A 527 -10.86 13.69 -2.17
C GLN A 527 -10.37 12.53 -1.28
N LYS A 528 -10.04 11.38 -1.90
CA LYS A 528 -9.62 10.18 -1.15
C LYS A 528 -8.30 10.38 -0.42
N TRP A 529 -7.37 11.16 -0.97
CA TRP A 529 -6.12 11.53 -0.27
C TRP A 529 -6.40 12.24 1.05
N ARG A 530 -7.31 13.21 1.02
CA ARG A 530 -7.74 13.94 2.22
C ARG A 530 -8.40 13.01 3.24
N GLU A 531 -9.33 12.18 2.78
CA GLU A 531 -10.06 11.23 3.64
C GLU A 531 -9.11 10.22 4.27
N GLN A 532 -8.10 9.75 3.51
CA GLN A 532 -7.06 8.86 4.01
C GLN A 532 -6.18 9.54 5.05
N LEU A 533 -5.63 10.72 4.77
CA LEU A 533 -4.71 11.43 5.66
C LEU A 533 -5.39 11.78 6.99
N HIS A 534 -6.63 12.29 6.94
CA HIS A 534 -7.38 12.71 8.13
C HIS A 534 -8.24 11.61 8.75
N ARG A 535 -8.22 10.38 8.21
CA ARG A 535 -8.99 9.23 8.70
C ARG A 535 -10.51 9.48 8.76
N ILE A 536 -11.01 10.23 7.80
CA ILE A 536 -12.44 10.51 7.66
C ILE A 536 -13.06 9.41 6.79
N PRO A 537 -14.32 8.99 7.03
CA PRO A 537 -14.98 8.00 6.18
C PRO A 537 -14.85 8.31 4.69
N LEU A 538 -14.51 7.28 3.90
CA LEU A 538 -14.35 7.44 2.46
C LEU A 538 -15.65 7.90 1.81
N GLY A 539 -15.53 8.81 0.85
CA GLY A 539 -16.68 9.35 0.12
C GLY A 539 -17.44 10.43 0.88
N SER A 540 -17.04 10.83 2.09
CA SER A 540 -17.78 11.82 2.89
C SER A 540 -17.43 13.27 2.56
N SER A 541 -16.29 13.53 1.91
CA SER A 541 -15.83 14.90 1.59
C SER A 541 -16.43 15.39 0.26
N LEU A 542 -17.76 15.54 0.22
CA LEU A 542 -18.54 15.90 -0.97
C LEU A 542 -18.80 17.40 -1.12
N GLU A 543 -18.18 18.27 -0.30
CA GLU A 543 -18.43 19.71 -0.31
C GLU A 543 -18.21 20.36 -1.67
N SER A 544 -17.24 19.87 -2.43
CA SER A 544 -16.88 20.39 -3.76
C SER A 544 -17.84 19.93 -4.85
N CYS A 545 -18.69 18.94 -4.55
CA CYS A 545 -19.74 18.43 -5.41
C CYS A 545 -21.11 19.07 -5.16
N PHE A 546 -21.22 20.05 -4.25
CA PHE A 546 -22.46 20.73 -3.88
C PHE A 546 -23.30 21.11 -5.11
N TRP A 547 -22.68 21.78 -6.08
CA TRP A 547 -23.37 22.25 -7.29
C TRP A 547 -23.89 21.10 -8.16
N ALA A 548 -23.17 19.98 -8.25
CA ALA A 548 -23.66 18.82 -9.02
C ALA A 548 -24.93 18.23 -8.38
N MET A 549 -24.97 18.15 -7.04
CA MET A 549 -26.16 17.69 -6.32
C MET A 549 -27.35 18.66 -6.51
N SER A 550 -27.10 19.96 -6.49
CA SER A 550 -28.12 20.99 -6.74
C SER A 550 -28.69 20.89 -8.16
N GLU A 551 -27.82 20.80 -9.17
CA GLU A 551 -28.23 20.69 -10.58
C GLU A 551 -29.03 19.41 -10.85
N GLU A 552 -28.64 18.28 -10.26
CA GLU A 552 -29.38 17.02 -10.39
C GLU A 552 -30.78 17.10 -9.78
N LEU A 553 -30.93 17.66 -8.58
CA LEU A 553 -32.23 17.85 -7.95
C LEU A 553 -33.12 18.78 -8.77
N GLN A 554 -32.58 19.89 -9.26
CA GLN A 554 -33.31 20.81 -10.11
C GLN A 554 -33.75 20.16 -11.43
N ALA A 555 -32.86 19.43 -12.10
CA ALA A 555 -33.18 18.72 -13.34
C ALA A 555 -34.25 17.65 -13.13
N GLU A 556 -34.21 16.91 -12.02
CA GLU A 556 -35.22 15.91 -11.70
C GLU A 556 -36.61 16.52 -11.45
N MET A 557 -36.68 17.67 -10.78
CA MET A 557 -37.94 18.42 -10.61
C MET A 557 -38.49 18.94 -11.95
N ILE A 558 -37.61 19.46 -12.82
CA ILE A 558 -38.00 19.90 -14.18
C ILE A 558 -38.54 18.73 -15.00
N ASN A 559 -37.95 17.55 -14.84
CA ASN A 559 -38.39 16.31 -15.50
C ASN A 559 -39.64 15.67 -14.86
N GLY A 560 -40.33 16.38 -13.95
CA GLY A 560 -41.65 16.01 -13.45
C GLY A 560 -41.67 15.24 -12.14
N LYS A 561 -40.53 15.06 -11.45
CA LYS A 561 -40.56 14.51 -10.08
C LYS A 561 -41.16 15.50 -9.09
N SER A 562 -41.99 15.02 -8.18
CA SER A 562 -42.59 15.87 -7.16
C SER A 562 -41.59 16.22 -6.06
N PHE A 563 -41.85 17.31 -5.33
CA PHE A 563 -41.05 17.65 -4.16
C PHE A 563 -41.06 16.53 -3.10
N GLU A 564 -42.20 15.85 -2.90
CA GLU A 564 -42.30 14.77 -1.91
C GLU A 564 -41.38 13.59 -2.27
N ASP A 565 -41.18 13.29 -3.56
CA ASP A 565 -40.23 12.25 -4.00
C ASP A 565 -38.76 12.60 -3.71
N LEU A 566 -38.45 13.89 -3.59
CA LEU A 566 -37.09 14.42 -3.45
C LEU A 566 -36.80 15.00 -2.06
N LYS A 567 -37.80 15.10 -1.19
CA LYS A 567 -37.76 15.79 0.10
C LYS A 567 -36.58 15.38 0.96
N ASP A 568 -36.32 14.08 1.07
CA ASP A 568 -35.21 13.55 1.87
C ASP A 568 -33.84 13.94 1.28
N ARG A 569 -33.70 13.95 -0.05
CA ARG A 569 -32.45 14.35 -0.71
C ARG A 569 -32.23 15.85 -0.64
N VAL A 570 -33.29 16.65 -0.74
CA VAL A 570 -33.24 18.10 -0.54
C VAL A 570 -32.84 18.41 0.91
N GLY A 571 -33.53 17.81 1.89
CA GLY A 571 -33.22 17.98 3.32
C GLY A 571 -31.79 17.54 3.66
N LYS A 572 -31.30 16.45 3.04
CA LYS A 572 -29.90 16.03 3.17
C LYS A 572 -28.94 17.08 2.61
N LEU A 573 -29.18 17.58 1.39
CA LEU A 573 -28.33 18.62 0.78
C LEU A 573 -28.30 19.90 1.64
N GLU A 574 -29.42 20.29 2.24
CA GLU A 574 -29.50 21.45 3.13
C GLU A 574 -28.69 21.24 4.42
N SER A 575 -28.84 20.06 5.05
CA SER A 575 -28.08 19.70 6.24
C SER A 575 -26.57 19.66 5.95
N ASP A 576 -26.18 19.03 4.85
CA ASP A 576 -24.79 18.94 4.40
C ASP A 576 -24.23 20.33 4.07
N ALA A 577 -25.00 21.19 3.38
CA ALA A 577 -24.61 22.55 3.04
C ALA A 577 -24.40 23.41 4.29
N LEU A 578 -25.27 23.31 5.31
CA LEU A 578 -25.09 23.98 6.59
C LEU A 578 -23.81 23.49 7.30
N GLY A 579 -23.59 22.17 7.33
CA GLY A 579 -22.38 21.58 7.91
C GLY A 579 -21.10 22.04 7.21
N TRP A 580 -21.09 22.09 5.88
CA TRP A 580 -19.95 22.55 5.10
C TRP A 580 -19.73 24.06 5.24
N PHE A 581 -20.79 24.86 5.29
CA PHE A 581 -20.70 26.30 5.49
C PHE A 581 -20.12 26.66 6.86
N THR A 582 -20.67 26.07 7.93
CA THR A 582 -20.20 26.29 9.31
C THR A 582 -18.74 25.85 9.49
N SER A 583 -18.32 24.81 8.77
CA SER A 583 -16.93 24.34 8.76
C SER A 583 -15.98 25.13 7.84
N GLY A 584 -16.47 26.17 7.14
CA GLY A 584 -15.68 26.96 6.19
C GLY A 584 -15.33 26.23 4.87
N ASN A 585 -15.96 25.09 4.61
CA ASN A 585 -15.70 24.24 3.44
C ASN A 585 -16.61 24.58 2.24
N LEU A 586 -17.72 25.28 2.47
CA LEU A 586 -18.61 25.82 1.44
C LEU A 586 -18.63 27.35 1.56
N GLY A 587 -18.51 28.05 0.43
CA GLY A 587 -18.45 29.51 0.44
C GLY A 587 -19.83 30.17 0.60
N ARG A 588 -19.82 31.40 1.11
CA ARG A 588 -21.02 32.23 1.27
C ARG A 588 -21.71 32.57 -0.06
N ASP A 589 -20.95 32.52 -1.15
CA ASP A 589 -21.39 32.80 -2.51
C ASP A 589 -22.57 31.91 -2.95
N VAL A 590 -22.66 30.70 -2.41
CA VAL A 590 -23.77 29.77 -2.64
C VAL A 590 -25.11 30.32 -2.15
N PHE A 591 -25.11 31.13 -1.10
CA PHE A 591 -26.31 31.66 -0.45
C PHE A 591 -26.66 33.09 -0.87
N LEU A 592 -26.00 33.63 -1.90
CA LEU A 592 -26.37 34.94 -2.47
C LEU A 592 -27.77 34.88 -3.08
N SER A 593 -28.51 35.99 -3.03
CA SER A 593 -29.89 36.06 -3.57
C SER A 593 -29.98 35.73 -5.06
N SER A 594 -28.92 36.01 -5.81
CA SER A 594 -28.76 35.76 -7.25
C SER A 594 -28.26 34.34 -7.59
N SER A 595 -27.87 33.55 -6.59
CA SER A 595 -27.33 32.19 -6.76
C SER A 595 -28.38 31.25 -7.34
N SER A 596 -28.01 30.42 -8.32
CA SER A 596 -28.93 29.43 -8.90
C SER A 596 -29.53 28.51 -7.83
N PHE A 597 -28.75 28.16 -6.80
CA PHE A 597 -29.25 27.36 -5.68
C PHE A 597 -30.35 28.09 -4.91
N VAL A 598 -30.15 29.37 -4.57
CA VAL A 598 -31.15 30.16 -3.82
C VAL A 598 -32.41 30.40 -4.66
N ILE A 599 -32.25 30.72 -5.94
CA ILE A 599 -33.36 30.91 -6.86
C ILE A 599 -34.21 29.63 -6.93
N TRP A 600 -33.59 28.47 -7.13
CA TRP A 600 -34.27 27.19 -7.10
C TRP A 600 -34.89 26.89 -5.74
N TRP A 601 -34.14 27.09 -4.65
CA TRP A 601 -34.60 26.81 -3.29
C TRP A 601 -35.86 27.62 -2.94
N LYS A 602 -35.97 28.88 -3.38
CA LYS A 602 -37.16 29.73 -3.18
C LYS A 602 -38.41 29.19 -3.88
N THR A 603 -38.28 28.30 -4.87
CA THR A 603 -39.42 27.64 -5.53
C THR A 603 -40.00 26.46 -4.73
N LEU A 604 -39.30 26.00 -3.69
CA LEU A 604 -39.74 24.89 -2.85
C LEU A 604 -40.93 25.30 -1.95
N PRO A 605 -41.74 24.31 -1.47
CA PRO A 605 -42.90 24.59 -0.62
C PRO A 605 -42.56 25.43 0.60
N GLU A 606 -43.40 26.42 0.90
CA GLU A 606 -43.16 27.35 2.02
C GLU A 606 -43.01 26.63 3.36
N GLN A 607 -43.83 25.61 3.61
CA GLN A 607 -43.74 24.78 4.82
C GLN A 607 -42.35 24.13 4.99
N HIS A 608 -41.74 23.68 3.90
CA HIS A 608 -40.38 23.12 3.92
C HIS A 608 -39.35 24.23 4.17
N ARG A 609 -39.44 25.34 3.42
CA ARG A 609 -38.50 26.47 3.53
C ARG A 609 -38.47 27.06 4.94
N SER A 610 -39.62 27.21 5.59
CA SER A 610 -39.72 27.73 6.97
C SER A 610 -39.12 26.78 8.00
N ALA A 611 -39.14 25.47 7.75
CA ALA A 611 -38.59 24.44 8.64
C ALA A 611 -37.13 24.07 8.33
N SER A 612 -36.58 24.55 7.20
CA SER A 612 -35.25 24.20 6.73
C SER A 612 -34.13 24.72 7.63
N CYS A 613 -33.07 23.93 7.78
CA CYS A 613 -31.90 24.29 8.57
C CYS A 613 -31.06 25.43 7.94
N ILE A 614 -31.22 25.69 6.64
CA ILE A 614 -30.53 26.78 5.93
C ILE A 614 -31.37 28.05 5.78
N ALA A 615 -32.61 28.07 6.30
CA ALA A 615 -33.52 29.20 6.13
C ALA A 615 -32.93 30.56 6.58
N ARG A 616 -32.06 30.54 7.60
CA ARG A 616 -31.37 31.75 8.10
C ARG A 616 -30.20 32.21 7.24
N LEU A 617 -29.70 31.35 6.36
CA LEU A 617 -28.59 31.65 5.46
C LEU A 617 -29.09 32.23 4.13
N VAL A 618 -30.33 31.94 3.75
CA VAL A 618 -30.92 32.40 2.50
C VAL A 618 -31.58 33.77 2.70
N PRO A 619 -31.22 34.80 1.92
CA PRO A 619 -31.87 36.11 1.97
C PRO A 619 -33.36 35.99 1.65
N SER A 620 -34.20 36.71 2.40
CA SER A 620 -35.66 36.78 2.21
C SER A 620 -36.06 37.02 0.76
#